data_AF-A0A679CAV4-F1
#
_entry.id   AF-A0A679CAV4-F1
#
_cell.length_a   1.000
_cell.length_b   1.000
_cell.length_c   1.000
_cell.angle_alpha   90.00
_cell.angle_beta   90.00
_cell.angle_gamma   90.00
#
_symmetry.space_group_name_H-M   'P 1'
#
loop_
_entity.id
_entity.type
_entity.pdbx_description
1 polymer ?
#
loop_
_entity_poly.entity_id
_entity_poly.type
_entity_poly.pdbx_seq_one_letter_code
_entity_poly.pdbx_strand_id
1 'polypeptide(L)' 'MAFLPLSELKSFDKETLTKEIVATKKQLFELRLKKATRQSFKPHLFKHNKRKIAQLLTLESEKQQQIK' A
#
# COMPACT_ATOMS: atom_id res chain seq x y z
N MET A 1 -1.63 -0.02 -18.00
CA MET A 1 -2.31 -0.33 -16.71
C MET A 1 -1.97 0.78 -15.72
N ALA A 2 -3.00 1.41 -15.15
CA ALA A 2 -2.92 2.65 -14.39
C ALA A 2 -2.33 2.45 -12.99
N PHE A 3 -1.47 3.37 -12.57
CA PHE A 3 -1.05 3.51 -11.18
C PHE A 3 -2.13 4.29 -10.44
N LEU A 4 -2.48 3.92 -9.20
CA LEU A 4 -3.34 4.77 -8.38
C LEU A 4 -2.62 6.12 -8.17
N PRO A 5 -3.22 7.24 -8.62
CA PRO A 5 -2.66 8.56 -8.38
C PRO A 5 -2.77 8.90 -6.89
N LEU A 6 -1.82 9.69 -6.39
CA LEU A 6 -1.77 10.07 -4.97
C LEU A 6 -3.03 10.86 -4.55
N SER A 7 -3.66 11.56 -5.49
CA SER A 7 -4.90 12.32 -5.29
C SER A 7 -6.06 11.45 -4.79
N GLU A 8 -6.19 10.21 -5.27
CA GLU A 8 -7.23 9.28 -4.82
C GLU A 8 -7.00 8.81 -3.38
N LEU A 9 -5.75 8.76 -2.92
CA LEU A 9 -5.41 8.31 -1.57
C LEU A 9 -5.53 9.42 -0.51
N LYS A 10 -5.54 10.69 -0.94
CA LYS A 10 -5.57 11.84 -0.04
C LYS A 10 -6.92 12.06 0.65
N SER A 11 -8.00 11.56 0.07
CA SER A 11 -9.37 11.67 0.61
C SER A 11 -9.67 10.71 1.77
N PHE A 12 -8.81 9.72 2.03
CA PHE A 12 -9.02 8.76 3.11
C PHE A 12 -8.89 9.41 4.49
N ASP A 13 -9.72 8.97 5.43
CA ASP A 13 -9.60 9.29 6.85
C ASP A 13 -8.43 8.51 7.52
N LYS A 14 -8.03 8.89 8.74
CA LYS A 14 -6.90 8.25 9.45
C LYS A 14 -7.16 6.76 9.72
N GLU A 15 -8.38 6.41 10.11
CA GLU A 15 -8.74 5.00 10.37
C GLU A 15 -8.75 4.15 9.10
N THR A 16 -9.23 4.69 7.98
CA THR A 16 -9.22 3.97 6.71
C THR A 16 -7.81 3.85 6.16
N LEU A 17 -6.96 4.86 6.36
CA LEU A 17 -5.54 4.83 6.00
C LEU A 17 -4.80 3.68 6.71
N THR A 18 -4.97 3.54 8.02
CA THR A 18 -4.31 2.48 8.79
C THR A 18 -4.80 1.08 8.38
N LYS A 19 -6.11 0.91 8.15
CA LYS A 19 -6.69 -0.34 7.62
C LYS A 19 -6.09 -0.69 6.26
N GLU A 20 -5.97 0.29 5.36
CA GLU A 20 -5.44 0.11 4.01
C GLU A 20 -3.95 -0.26 4.01
N ILE A 21 -3.17 0.31 4.93
CA ILE A 21 -1.76 -0.06 5.16
C ILE A 21 -1.66 -1.53 5.54
N VAL A 22 -2.46 -1.99 6.50
CA VAL A 22 -2.46 -3.39 6.96
C VAL A 22 -2.89 -4.32 5.84
N ALA A 23 -3.96 -3.98 5.11
CA ALA A 23 -4.44 -4.76 3.97
C ALA A 23 -3.36 -4.91 2.88
N THR A 24 -2.69 -3.80 2.52
CA THR A 24 -1.65 -3.82 1.49
C THR A 24 -0.39 -4.60 1.94
N LYS A 25 -0.03 -4.52 3.23
CA LYS A 25 1.04 -5.35 3.81
C LYS A 25 0.69 -6.84 3.77
N LYS A 26 -0.55 -7.22 4.06
CA LYS A 26 -1.04 -8.60 3.95
C LYS A 26 -0.96 -9.12 2.51
N GLN A 27 -1.40 -8.32 1.53
CA GLN A 27 -1.25 -8.67 0.12
C GLN A 27 0.21 -8.89 -0.30
N LEU A 28 1.13 -8.05 0.19
CA LEU A 28 2.56 -8.23 -0.06
C LEU A 28 3.09 -9.53 0.56
N PHE A 29 2.61 -9.90 1.75
CA PHE A 29 2.95 -11.17 2.39
C PHE A 29 2.45 -12.36 1.57
N GLU A 30 1.19 -12.34 1.13
CA GLU A 30 0.62 -13.39 0.28
C GLU A 30 1.41 -13.55 -1.04
N LEU A 31 1.82 -12.45 -1.67
CA LEU A 31 2.66 -12.50 -2.87
C LEU A 31 4.04 -13.12 -2.59
N ARG A 32 4.65 -12.81 -1.43
CA ARG A 32 5.91 -13.45 -1.02
C ARG A 32 5.75 -14.94 -0.77
N LEU A 33 4.64 -15.34 -0.14
CA LEU A 33 4.30 -16.75 0.08
C LEU A 33 4.15 -17.47 -1.25
N LYS A 34 3.37 -16.93 -2.19
CA LYS A 34 3.20 -17.50 -3.54
C LYS A 34 4.53 -17.65 -4.28
N LYS A 35 5.43 -16.66 -4.15
CA LYS A 35 6.78 -16.71 -4.71
C LYS A 35 7.60 -17.83 -4.07
N ALA A 36 7.56 -17.97 -2.75
CA ALA A 36 8.28 -19.00 -2.01
C ALA A 36 7.78 -20.42 -2.39
N THR A 37 6.47 -20.59 -2.53
CA THR A 37 5.85 -21.85 -2.96
C THR A 37 5.92 -22.11 -4.47
N ARG A 38 6.63 -21.27 -5.23
CA ARG A 38 6.75 -21.34 -6.70
C ARG A 38 5.40 -21.37 -7.44
N GLN A 39 4.36 -20.78 -6.86
CA GLN A 39 3.07 -20.61 -7.52
C GLN A 39 3.16 -19.50 -8.57
N SER A 40 2.24 -19.50 -9.54
CA SER A 40 2.16 -18.41 -10.52
C SER A 40 1.71 -17.11 -9.84
N PHE A 41 2.40 -16.02 -10.14
CA PHE A 41 2.04 -14.68 -9.68
C PHE A 41 2.44 -13.63 -10.71
N LYS A 42 1.85 -12.45 -10.61
CA LYS A 42 2.16 -11.31 -11.49
C LYS A 42 3.29 -10.46 -10.88
N PRO A 43 4.48 -10.36 -11.51
CA PRO A 43 5.63 -9.66 -10.90
C PRO A 43 5.39 -8.18 -10.60
N HIS A 44 4.64 -7.48 -11.45
CA HIS A 44 4.36 -6.04 -11.28
C HIS A 44 3.58 -5.73 -10.00
N LEU A 45 2.82 -6.68 -9.44
CA LEU A 45 2.08 -6.50 -8.19
C LEU A 45 3.01 -6.18 -7.01
N PHE A 46 4.24 -6.70 -7.01
CA PHE A 46 5.24 -6.30 -5.99
C PHE A 46 5.57 -4.81 -6.07
N LYS A 47 5.75 -4.28 -7.29
CA LYS A 47 6.05 -2.85 -7.49
C LYS A 47 4.86 -1.98 -7.08
N HIS A 48 3.64 -2.39 -7.44
CA HIS A 48 2.42 -1.65 -7.09
C HIS A 48 2.18 -1.62 -5.58
N ASN A 49 2.23 -2.77 -4.90
CA ASN A 49 1.97 -2.83 -3.47
C ASN A 49 3.03 -2.08 -2.66
N LYS A 50 4.31 -2.18 -3.05
CA LYS A 50 5.39 -1.38 -2.42
C LYS A 50 5.16 0.12 -2.59
N ARG A 51 4.80 0.56 -3.81
CA ARG A 51 4.50 1.97 -4.09
C ARG A 51 3.29 2.46 -3.28
N LYS A 52 2.21 1.67 -3.22
CA LYS A 52 1.00 1.99 -2.44
C LYS A 52 1.32 2.13 -0.96
N ILE A 53 2.09 1.21 -0.37
CA ILE A 53 2.54 1.32 1.02
C ILE A 53 3.32 2.62 1.26
N ALA A 54 4.27 2.95 0.38
CA ALA A 54 5.04 4.19 0.52
C ALA A 54 4.15 5.43 0.49
N GLN A 55 3.21 5.51 -0.45
CA GLN A 55 2.24 6.60 -0.54
C GLN A 55 1.39 6.74 0.73
N LEU A 56 0.89 5.62 1.25
CA LEU A 56 0.06 5.62 2.47
C LEU A 56 0.87 6.09 3.70
N LEU A 57 2.12 5.65 3.84
CA LEU A 57 3.00 6.07 4.94
C LEU A 57 3.40 7.56 4.84
N THR A 58 3.59 8.08 3.62
CA THR A 58 3.83 9.51 3.41
C THR A 58 2.63 10.32 3.88
N LEU A 59 1.41 9.94 3.48
CA LEU A 59 0.18 10.62 3.91
C LEU A 59 -0.03 10.52 5.43
N GLU A 60 0.30 9.39 6.03
CA GLU A 60 0.24 9.22 7.49
C GLU A 60 1.19 10.22 8.19
N SER A 61 2.42 10.33 7.69
CA SER A 61 3.43 11.25 8.23
C SER A 61 3.02 12.71 8.04
N GLU A 62 2.51 13.09 6.87
CA GLU A 62 1.98 14.44 6.60
C GLU A 62 0.86 14.82 7.57
N LYS A 63 -0.08 13.89 7.82
CA LYS A 63 -1.17 14.11 8.77
C LYS A 63 -0.69 14.22 10.21
N GLN A 64 0.32 13.46 10.61
CA GLN A 64 0.92 13.57 11.94
C GLN A 64 1.62 14.91 12.14
N GLN A 65 2.29 15.43 11.10
CA GLN A 65 2.95 16.73 11.14
C GLN A 65 1.97 17.90 11.22
N GLN A 66 0.81 17.83 10.55
CA GLN A 66 -0.22 18.89 10.62
C GLN A 66 -0.88 19.04 11.99
N ILE A 67 -0.76 18.05 12.88
CA ILE A 67 -1.34 18.08 14.23
C ILE A 67 -0.37 18.73 15.24
N LYS A 68 0.93 18.83 14.88
CA LYS A 68 1.94 19.56 15.65
C LYS A 68 1.91 21.04 15.32
#